data_AF-Q97XL5-F1
#
_entry.id   AF-Q97XL5-F1
#
_cell.length_a   1.000
_cell.length_b   1.000
_cell.length_c   1.000
_cell.angle_alpha   90.00
_cell.angle_beta   90.00
_cell.angle_gamma   90.00
#
_symmetry.space_group_name_H-M   'P 1'
#
loop_
_entity.id
_entity.type
_entity.pdbx_description
1 polymer ?
#
loop_
_entity_poly.entity_id
_entity_poly.type
_entity_poly.pdbx_seq_one_letter_code
_entity_poly.pdbx_strand_id
1 'polypeptide(L)'
;MKIEGKEIKINEKLYPDRAWVDVICDYVCSKVKDNTKEEIEEFGKILEKFSMNAGPLISREINIIYNLAKDLKEGERKQYSEIYSEDEEGRSKQLSEEELKRNFIAHAGLLKEYVIIEKKNGKIYVNYDESKIKELLEWSVLKQS
;
A
#
# COMPACT_ATOMS: atom_id res chain seq x y z
N MET A 1 38.33 -27.11 8.01
CA MET A 1 37.31 -26.41 7.22
C MET A 1 36.12 -26.16 8.13
N LYS A 2 36.07 -24.98 8.74
CA LYS A 2 34.98 -24.55 9.63
C LYS A 2 34.22 -23.45 8.91
N ILE A 3 32.93 -23.65 8.70
CA ILE A 3 32.01 -22.62 8.24
C ILE A 3 31.41 -22.04 9.53
N GLU A 4 31.95 -20.92 9.99
CA GLU A 4 31.40 -20.16 11.12
C GLU A 4 30.60 -18.98 10.58
N GLY A 5 29.46 -18.75 11.23
CA GLY A 5 28.31 -17.98 10.75
C GLY A 5 28.65 -16.61 10.18
N LYS A 6 28.20 -16.38 8.95
CA LYS A 6 27.85 -15.04 8.49
C LYS A 6 26.35 -14.87 8.71
N GLU A 7 26.01 -14.28 9.85
CA GLU A 7 24.70 -13.70 10.07
C GLU A 7 24.51 -12.60 9.01
N ILE A 8 23.66 -12.84 8.01
CA ILE A 8 23.31 -11.82 7.02
C ILE A 8 22.38 -10.84 7.74
N LYS A 9 22.95 -9.78 8.31
CA LYS A 9 22.17 -8.61 8.70
C LYS A 9 21.71 -7.91 7.42
N ILE A 10 20.50 -8.22 6.97
CA ILE A 10 19.81 -7.42 5.97
C ILE A 10 19.46 -6.10 6.66
N ASN A 11 20.41 -5.17 6.62
CA ASN A 11 20.20 -3.76 6.96
C ASN A 11 20.04 -2.96 5.67
N GLU A 12 19.30 -3.52 4.70
CA GLU A 12 18.81 -2.72 3.59
C GLU A 12 17.57 -2.01 4.12
N LYS A 13 17.76 -0.78 4.59
CA LYS A 13 16.71 0.21 4.36
C LYS A 13 16.53 0.20 2.84
N LEU A 14 15.57 -0.58 2.35
CA LEU A 14 15.05 -0.50 0.99
C LEU A 14 14.52 0.92 0.86
N TYR A 15 15.41 1.86 0.57
CA TYR A 15 15.00 3.13 0.02
C TYR A 15 14.57 2.77 -1.40
N PRO A 16 13.26 2.77 -1.68
CA PRO A 16 12.76 2.53 -3.02
C PRO A 16 13.46 3.52 -3.96
N ASP A 17 13.95 3.02 -5.09
CA ASP A 17 14.45 3.89 -6.15
C ASP A 17 13.37 4.93 -6.50
N ARG A 18 13.78 6.13 -6.89
CA ARG A 18 12.87 7.23 -7.25
C ARG A 18 11.83 6.79 -8.27
N ALA A 19 12.24 5.97 -9.25
CA ALA A 19 11.34 5.40 -10.25
C ALA A 19 10.23 4.52 -9.65
N TRP A 20 10.52 3.78 -8.56
CA TRP A 20 9.50 3.00 -7.86
C TRP A 20 8.48 3.92 -7.18
N VAL A 21 8.94 4.97 -6.49
CA VAL A 21 8.05 5.93 -5.83
C VAL A 21 7.16 6.64 -6.84
N ASP A 22 7.73 7.12 -7.94
CA ASP A 22 6.99 7.83 -8.99
C ASP A 22 5.90 6.93 -9.60
N VAL A 23 6.21 5.65 -9.89
CA VAL A 23 5.24 4.70 -10.46
C VAL A 23 4.10 4.37 -9.48
N ILE A 24 4.38 4.26 -8.17
CA ILE A 24 3.30 4.10 -7.17
C ILE A 24 2.42 5.34 -7.13
N CYS A 25 3.01 6.53 -7.05
CA CYS A 25 2.26 7.78 -7.01
C CYS A 25 1.40 7.95 -8.26
N ASP A 26 1.95 7.72 -9.46
CA ASP A 26 1.23 7.82 -10.73
C ASP A 26 0.05 6.83 -10.80
N TYR A 27 0.27 5.59 -10.38
CA TYR A 27 -0.81 4.60 -10.32
C TYR A 27 -1.92 5.05 -9.38
N VAL A 28 -1.57 5.35 -8.12
CA VAL A 28 -2.54 5.73 -7.08
C VAL A 28 -3.33 6.99 -7.49
N CYS A 29 -2.68 7.98 -8.09
CA CYS A 29 -3.32 9.21 -8.55
C CYS A 29 -4.22 8.99 -9.78
N SER A 30 -3.90 8.04 -10.65
CA SER A 30 -4.72 7.72 -11.83
C SER A 30 -5.87 6.74 -11.53
N LYS A 31 -5.79 6.04 -10.40
CA LYS A 31 -6.69 4.95 -10.00
C LYS A 31 -7.38 5.23 -8.66
N VAL A 32 -7.99 6.40 -8.53
CA VAL A 32 -8.64 6.83 -7.28
C VAL A 32 -9.86 5.97 -6.92
N LYS A 33 -10.60 5.46 -7.92
CA LYS A 33 -11.89 4.76 -7.73
C LYS A 33 -12.04 3.51 -8.60
N ASP A 34 -12.91 2.64 -8.12
CA ASP A 34 -13.40 1.42 -8.73
C ASP A 34 -12.31 0.39 -9.09
N ASN A 35 -11.22 0.31 -8.30
CA ASN A 35 -10.18 -0.70 -8.59
C ASN A 35 -10.58 -2.08 -8.10
N THR A 36 -10.43 -3.03 -8.99
CA THR A 36 -10.59 -4.45 -8.71
C THR A 36 -9.27 -5.08 -8.22
N LYS A 37 -9.37 -6.28 -7.62
CA LYS A 37 -8.21 -7.09 -7.23
C LYS A 37 -7.29 -7.31 -8.42
N GLU A 38 -7.86 -7.69 -9.55
CA GLU A 38 -7.13 -8.05 -10.75
C GLU A 38 -6.33 -6.85 -11.30
N GLU A 39 -6.90 -5.63 -11.26
CA GLU A 39 -6.19 -4.42 -11.67
C GLU A 39 -5.00 -4.10 -10.75
N ILE A 40 -5.16 -4.27 -9.43
CA ILE A 40 -4.09 -4.04 -8.45
C ILE A 40 -3.00 -5.13 -8.56
N GLU A 41 -3.37 -6.38 -8.80
CA GLU A 41 -2.42 -7.47 -9.05
C GLU A 41 -1.63 -7.24 -10.34
N GLU A 42 -2.28 -6.75 -11.41
CA GLU A 42 -1.60 -6.39 -12.65
C GLU A 42 -0.61 -5.23 -12.43
N PHE A 43 -0.99 -4.23 -11.63
CA PHE A 43 -0.05 -3.20 -11.20
C PHE A 43 1.15 -3.78 -10.43
N GLY A 44 0.92 -4.79 -9.58
CA GLY A 44 2.00 -5.48 -8.90
C GLY A 44 3.03 -6.11 -9.83
N LYS A 45 2.59 -6.69 -10.96
CA LYS A 45 3.49 -7.22 -12.00
C LYS A 45 4.31 -6.11 -12.68
N ILE A 46 3.77 -4.90 -12.80
CA ILE A 46 4.53 -3.75 -13.31
C ILE A 46 5.63 -3.37 -12.33
N LEU A 47 5.32 -3.36 -11.03
CA LEU A 47 6.27 -3.03 -9.97
C LEU A 47 7.38 -4.08 -9.79
N GLU A 48 7.15 -5.33 -10.18
CA GLU A 48 8.19 -6.38 -10.19
C GLU A 48 9.42 -6.00 -11.04
N LYS A 49 9.26 -5.10 -12.01
CA LYS A 49 10.38 -4.56 -12.81
C LYS A 49 11.34 -3.69 -11.99
N PHE A 50 10.87 -3.12 -10.89
CA PHE A 50 11.64 -2.27 -9.99
C PHE A 50 12.05 -3.00 -8.72
N SER A 51 11.27 -4.01 -8.30
CA SER A 51 11.58 -4.84 -7.15
C SER A 51 10.91 -6.20 -7.26
N MET A 52 11.72 -7.27 -7.25
CA MET A 52 11.24 -8.66 -7.31
C MET A 52 10.27 -9.02 -6.16
N ASN A 53 10.30 -8.25 -5.06
CA ASN A 53 9.43 -8.48 -3.91
C ASN A 53 8.08 -7.73 -4.02
N ALA A 54 7.91 -6.82 -4.98
CA ALA A 54 6.71 -5.98 -5.08
C ALA A 54 5.44 -6.79 -5.36
N GLY A 55 5.48 -7.73 -6.31
CA GLY A 55 4.33 -8.59 -6.63
C GLY A 55 3.87 -9.44 -5.45
N PRO A 56 4.76 -10.18 -4.76
CA PRO A 56 4.42 -10.89 -3.53
C PRO A 56 3.87 -10.01 -2.41
N LEU A 57 4.41 -8.79 -2.23
CA LEU A 57 3.94 -7.84 -1.22
C LEU A 57 2.51 -7.37 -1.52
N ILE A 58 2.24 -6.94 -2.75
CA ILE A 58 0.90 -6.50 -3.17
C ILE A 58 -0.10 -7.63 -3.09
N SER A 59 0.29 -8.84 -3.54
CA SER A 59 -0.55 -10.03 -3.46
C SER A 59 -0.91 -10.37 -2.02
N ARG A 60 0.02 -10.19 -1.08
CA ARG A 60 -0.27 -10.36 0.35
C ARG A 60 -1.27 -9.31 0.85
N GLU A 61 -0.99 -8.04 0.62
CA GLU A 61 -1.84 -6.92 1.09
C GLU A 61 -3.26 -7.01 0.52
N ILE A 62 -3.40 -7.24 -0.79
CA ILE A 62 -4.72 -7.33 -1.44
C ILE A 62 -5.52 -8.53 -0.91
N ASN A 63 -4.86 -9.66 -0.61
CA ASN A 63 -5.55 -10.81 -0.03
C ASN A 63 -6.03 -10.53 1.39
N ILE A 64 -5.28 -9.77 2.19
CA ILE A 64 -5.73 -9.34 3.52
C ILE A 64 -6.95 -8.43 3.39
N ILE A 65 -6.86 -7.41 2.55
CA ILE A 65 -7.96 -6.47 2.25
C ILE A 65 -9.22 -7.24 1.84
N TYR A 66 -9.12 -8.14 0.86
CA TYR A 66 -10.27 -8.89 0.37
C TYR A 66 -10.84 -9.85 1.41
N ASN A 67 -10.01 -10.43 2.28
CA ASN A 67 -10.50 -11.28 3.36
C ASN A 67 -11.29 -10.48 4.39
N LEU A 68 -10.80 -9.31 4.82
CA LEU A 68 -11.50 -8.43 5.75
C LEU A 68 -12.76 -7.82 5.13
N ALA A 69 -12.72 -7.55 3.82
CA ALA A 69 -13.83 -6.96 3.09
C ALA A 69 -15.04 -7.90 2.89
N LYS A 70 -14.89 -9.22 3.12
CA LYS A 70 -15.99 -10.19 2.97
C LYS A 70 -17.20 -9.83 3.83
N ASP A 71 -16.94 -9.31 5.02
CA ASP A 71 -17.95 -8.99 6.03
C ASP A 71 -18.63 -7.63 5.80
N LEU A 72 -18.18 -6.85 4.81
CA LEU A 72 -18.86 -5.62 4.42
C LEU A 72 -20.25 -5.93 3.86
N LYS A 73 -21.20 -5.05 4.19
CA LYS A 73 -22.53 -5.03 3.59
C LYS A 73 -22.50 -4.36 2.23
N GLU A 74 -23.48 -4.67 1.39
CA GLU A 74 -23.65 -4.00 0.10
C GLU A 74 -23.86 -2.48 0.31
N GLY A 75 -23.10 -1.67 -0.44
CA GLY A 75 -23.05 -0.21 -0.29
C GLY A 75 -22.19 0.30 0.87
N GLU A 76 -21.60 -0.58 1.67
CA GLU A 76 -20.72 -0.18 2.78
C GLU A 76 -19.35 0.25 2.26
N ARG A 77 -18.87 1.38 2.80
CA ARG A 77 -17.58 2.00 2.48
C ARG A 77 -16.85 2.29 3.78
N LYS A 78 -15.64 1.76 3.94
CA LYS A 78 -14.81 1.91 5.15
C LYS A 78 -13.36 2.18 4.83
N GLN A 79 -12.67 2.93 5.68
CA GLN A 79 -11.22 3.04 5.60
C GLN A 79 -10.59 1.69 5.99
N TYR A 80 -9.51 1.31 5.31
CA TYR A 80 -8.86 0.02 5.57
C TYR A 80 -8.41 -0.09 7.03
N SER A 81 -7.91 1.00 7.63
CA SER A 81 -7.58 1.07 9.06
C SER A 81 -8.75 0.78 10.01
N GLU A 82 -10.01 0.98 9.61
CA GLU A 82 -11.17 0.71 10.48
C GLU A 82 -11.49 -0.78 10.58
N ILE A 83 -11.15 -1.55 9.55
CA ILE A 83 -11.44 -3.00 9.49
C ILE A 83 -10.19 -3.86 9.69
N TYR A 84 -9.01 -3.25 9.62
CA TYR A 84 -7.75 -3.89 9.94
C TYR A 84 -7.59 -3.95 11.46
N SER A 85 -8.05 -5.04 12.07
CA SER A 85 -7.83 -5.32 13.49
C SER A 85 -6.37 -5.68 13.72
N GLU A 86 -5.57 -4.74 14.22
CA GLU A 86 -4.34 -5.11 14.88
C GLU A 86 -4.70 -5.73 16.25
N ASP A 87 -4.53 -7.05 16.37
CA ASP A 87 -4.37 -7.75 17.66
C ASP A 87 -3.06 -7.36 18.38
N GLU A 88 -2.38 -6.30 17.96
CA GLU A 88 -1.21 -5.75 18.64
C GLU A 88 -1.60 -4.47 19.38
N GLU A 89 -1.20 -4.41 20.64
CA GLU A 89 -1.28 -3.26 21.55
C GLU A 89 -0.81 -1.95 20.88
N GLY A 90 -1.70 -1.28 20.13
CA GLY A 90 -1.33 -0.17 19.27
C GLY A 90 -2.09 1.09 19.63
N ARG A 91 -1.58 1.88 20.57
CA ARG A 91 -1.91 3.33 20.57
C ARG A 91 -1.66 3.82 19.15
N SER A 92 -2.64 4.50 18.56
CA SER A 92 -2.48 5.21 17.29
C SER A 92 -1.32 6.21 17.43
N LYS A 93 -0.09 5.76 17.17
CA LYS A 93 1.06 6.62 17.15
C LYS A 93 0.84 7.51 15.93
N GLN A 94 0.64 8.81 16.17
CA GLN A 94 0.56 9.77 15.10
C GLN A 94 1.89 9.71 14.34
N LEU A 95 1.85 9.12 13.14
CA LEU A 95 3.02 8.96 12.29
C LEU A 95 3.43 10.34 11.77
N SER A 96 4.73 10.59 11.75
CA SER A 96 5.28 11.72 11.00
C SER A 96 5.05 11.55 9.50
N GLU A 97 5.11 12.65 8.75
CA GLU A 97 5.00 12.62 7.28
C GLU A 97 6.04 11.69 6.64
N GLU A 98 7.27 11.66 7.15
CA GLU A 98 8.33 10.76 6.68
C GLU A 98 8.02 9.29 6.97
N GLU A 99 7.42 8.98 8.13
CA GLU A 99 6.97 7.64 8.46
C GLU A 99 5.81 7.21 7.56
N LEU A 100 4.85 8.10 7.29
CA LEU A 100 3.74 7.85 6.36
C LEU A 100 4.26 7.59 4.94
N LYS A 101 5.18 8.43 4.43
CA LYS A 101 5.82 8.23 3.12
C LYS A 101 6.50 6.87 3.03
N ARG A 102 7.31 6.53 4.03
CA ARG A 102 8.04 5.26 4.07
C ARG A 102 7.07 4.08 4.10
N ASN A 103 6.03 4.16 4.93
CA ASN A 103 5.03 3.10 5.02
C ASN A 103 4.21 2.98 3.73
N PHE A 104 3.81 4.11 3.13
CA PHE A 104 3.10 4.13 1.85
C PHE A 104 3.87 3.37 0.77
N ILE A 105 5.17 3.60 0.66
CA ILE A 105 5.99 2.89 -0.32
C ILE A 105 6.21 1.43 0.09
N ALA A 106 6.43 1.14 1.38
CA ALA A 106 6.61 -0.21 1.88
C ALA A 106 5.38 -1.11 1.64
N HIS A 107 4.17 -0.54 1.67
CA HIS A 107 2.92 -1.21 1.34
C HIS A 107 2.53 -1.05 -0.14
N ALA A 108 3.45 -0.61 -0.99
CA ALA A 108 3.26 -0.42 -2.43
C ALA A 108 2.00 0.40 -2.79
N GLY A 109 1.72 1.43 -1.99
CA GLY A 109 0.56 2.30 -2.12
C GLY A 109 -0.68 1.83 -1.36
N LEU A 110 -0.75 0.59 -0.86
CA LEU A 110 -1.90 0.03 -0.16
C LEU A 110 -1.89 0.34 1.36
N LEU A 111 -1.52 1.56 1.72
CA LEU A 111 -1.42 1.99 3.11
C LEU A 111 -2.81 2.09 3.77
N LYS A 112 -2.97 1.56 4.98
CA LYS A 112 -4.26 1.46 5.67
C LYS A 112 -4.97 2.80 5.92
N GLU A 113 -4.22 3.88 6.07
CA GLU A 113 -4.74 5.23 6.22
C GLU A 113 -5.18 5.87 4.88
N TYR A 114 -4.81 5.28 3.74
CA TYR A 114 -5.04 5.84 2.40
C TYR A 114 -6.06 5.03 1.60
N VAL A 115 -6.23 3.75 1.95
CA VAL A 115 -7.11 2.84 1.24
C VAL A 115 -8.53 2.91 1.79
N ILE A 116 -9.49 3.00 0.87
CA ILE A 116 -10.92 2.90 1.13
C ILE A 116 -11.45 1.62 0.47
N ILE A 117 -12.19 0.82 1.22
CA ILE A 117 -12.74 -0.44 0.75
C ILE A 117 -14.25 -0.28 0.63
N GLU A 118 -14.79 -0.64 -0.53
CA GLU A 118 -16.21 -0.52 -0.84
C GLU A 118 -16.76 -1.82 -1.42
N LYS A 119 -17.97 -2.21 -0.99
CA LYS A 119 -18.68 -3.34 -1.59
C LYS A 119 -19.86 -2.83 -2.43
N LYS A 120 -19.80 -3.10 -3.74
CA LYS A 120 -20.82 -2.66 -4.70
C LYS A 120 -21.09 -3.74 -5.74
N ASN A 121 -22.36 -3.98 -6.04
CA ASN A 121 -22.85 -5.04 -6.91
C ASN A 121 -22.25 -6.41 -6.58
N GLY A 122 -22.12 -6.73 -5.28
CA GLY A 122 -21.51 -7.99 -4.82
C GLY A 122 -20.00 -8.11 -5.04
N LYS A 123 -19.32 -7.03 -5.48
CA LYS A 123 -17.87 -6.97 -5.68
C LYS A 123 -17.21 -6.05 -4.67
N ILE A 124 -15.97 -6.36 -4.32
CA ILE A 124 -15.13 -5.49 -3.50
C ILE A 124 -14.27 -4.63 -4.41
N TYR A 125 -14.21 -3.34 -4.11
CA TYR A 125 -13.37 -2.35 -4.75
C TYR A 125 -12.41 -1.75 -3.72
N VAL A 126 -11.18 -1.52 -4.15
CA VAL A 126 -10.09 -0.99 -3.32
C VAL A 126 -9.71 0.36 -3.89
N ASN A 127 -10.19 1.40 -3.24
CA ASN A 127 -10.09 2.78 -3.67
C ASN A 127 -9.11 3.55 -2.80
N TYR A 128 -8.86 4.81 -3.14
CA TYR A 128 -8.05 5.69 -2.32
C TYR A 128 -8.87 6.86 -1.78
N ASP A 129 -8.50 7.33 -0.60
CA ASP A 129 -9.05 8.56 -0.04
C ASP A 129 -8.52 9.76 -0.83
N GLU A 130 -9.41 10.41 -1.58
CA GLU A 130 -9.10 11.60 -2.39
C GLU A 130 -8.41 12.71 -1.61
N SER A 131 -8.74 12.88 -0.31
CA SER A 131 -8.09 13.88 0.52
C SER A 131 -6.61 13.56 0.74
N LYS A 132 -6.28 12.27 0.84
CA LYS A 132 -4.92 11.75 1.02
C LYS A 132 -4.13 11.69 -0.27
N ILE A 133 -4.79 11.51 -1.42
CA ILE A 133 -4.14 11.62 -2.73
C ILE A 133 -3.60 13.04 -2.99
N LYS A 134 -4.29 14.07 -2.50
CA LYS A 134 -3.78 15.45 -2.60
C LYS A 134 -2.48 15.61 -1.81
N GLU A 135 -2.40 15.05 -0.61
CA GLU A 135 -1.16 15.03 0.20
C GLU A 135 -0.01 14.31 -0.56
N LEU A 136 -0.30 13.21 -1.25
CA LEU A 136 0.68 12.48 -2.09
C LEU A 136 1.20 13.31 -3.27
N LEU A 137 0.33 14.05 -3.94
CA LEU A 137 0.74 14.91 -5.05
C LEU A 137 1.69 16.01 -4.57
N GLU A 138 1.49 16.57 -3.39
CA GLU A 138 2.43 17.53 -2.78
C GLU A 138 3.79 16.90 -2.50
N TRP A 139 3.84 15.60 -2.13
CA TRP A 139 5.10 14.87 -1.94
C TRP A 139 5.88 14.70 -3.25
N SER A 140 5.18 14.48 -4.37
CA SER A 140 5.77 14.31 -5.69
C SER A 140 6.24 15.62 -6.33
N VAL A 141 5.60 16.76 -5.99
CA VAL A 141 5.85 18.07 -6.59
C VAL A 141 7.01 18.84 -5.91
N LEU A 142 7.40 18.48 -4.68
CA LEU A 142 8.41 19.25 -3.90
C LEU A 142 9.81 18.61 -3.84
N LYS A 143 10.38 18.22 -4.99
CA LYS A 143 11.86 18.22 -5.21
C LYS A 143 12.25 18.68 -6.62
N GLN A 144 11.55 19.70 -7.12
CA GLN A 144 12.05 20.55 -8.20
C GLN A 144 11.99 22.02 -7.75
N SER A 145 12.85 22.36 -6.80
CA SER A 145 13.32 23.72 -6.56
C SER A 145 14.74 23.70 -6.00
#